data_AF-A0A961I6Y2-F1
#
_entry.id   AF-A0A961I6Y2-F1
#
_cell.length_a   1.000
_cell.length_b   1.000
_cell.length_c   1.000
_cell.angle_alpha   90.00
_cell.angle_beta   90.00
_cell.angle_gamma   90.00
#
_symmetry.space_group_name_H-M   'P 1'
#
loop_
_entity.id
_entity.type
_entity.pdbx_description
1 polymer ?
#
loop_
_entity_poly.entity_id
_entity_poly.type
_entity_poly.pdbx_seq_one_letter_code
_entity_poly.pdbx_strand_id
1 'polypeptide(L)'
;MPSQKAKAFVLKISRPILIGLICVSVIHCTAEPTEEDVERARSEFLIMRFQAPFVRELRGRSDMELMQMVCRSKNLDCDALLKRIEESDPQFYRQLQASQN
;
A
#
# COMPACT_ATOMS: atom_id res chain seq x y z
N MET A 1 -61.70 -15.98 -25.34
CA MET A 1 -61.93 -14.53 -25.25
C MET A 1 -60.61 -13.84 -24.92
N PRO A 2 -59.97 -13.11 -25.85
CA PRO A 2 -58.81 -12.27 -25.57
C PRO A 2 -59.24 -10.80 -25.48
N SER A 3 -58.75 -10.03 -24.49
CA SER A 3 -58.69 -8.57 -24.63
C SER A 3 -57.82 -7.92 -23.55
N GLN A 4 -56.67 -7.39 -24.01
CA GLN A 4 -56.05 -6.10 -23.70
C GLN A 4 -55.89 -5.67 -22.21
N LYS A 5 -54.75 -5.16 -21.73
CA LYS A 5 -53.94 -4.07 -22.29
C LYS A 5 -52.53 -4.14 -21.69
N ALA A 6 -51.54 -4.16 -22.57
CA ALA A 6 -50.20 -3.70 -22.25
C ALA A 6 -50.25 -2.19 -21.94
N LYS A 7 -49.61 -1.76 -20.85
CA LYS A 7 -49.16 -0.38 -20.70
C LYS A 7 -47.66 -0.42 -20.48
N ALA A 8 -46.95 -0.20 -21.59
CA ALA A 8 -45.54 0.15 -21.60
C ALA A 8 -45.35 1.43 -20.78
N PHE A 9 -44.65 1.31 -19.64
CA PHE A 9 -44.18 2.47 -18.90
C PHE A 9 -42.91 2.96 -19.57
N VAL A 10 -43.09 3.92 -20.46
CA VAL A 10 -42.03 4.56 -21.23
C VAL A 10 -41.02 5.20 -20.29
N LEU A 11 -39.76 4.79 -20.48
CA LEU A 11 -38.51 5.44 -20.09
C LEU A 11 -38.69 6.94 -19.83
N LYS A 12 -38.44 7.38 -18.60
CA LYS A 12 -38.18 8.79 -18.34
C LYS A 12 -37.08 8.95 -17.28
N ILE A 13 -35.87 9.12 -17.80
CA ILE A 13 -34.78 9.97 -17.28
C ILE A 13 -34.30 9.54 -15.88
N SER A 14 -33.07 9.04 -15.73
CA SER A 14 -31.98 9.89 -15.24
C SER A 14 -30.61 9.26 -15.54
N ARG A 15 -29.89 9.81 -16.52
CA ARG A 15 -28.53 9.38 -16.90
C ARG A 15 -27.36 9.83 -15.99
N PRO A 16 -27.47 10.64 -14.90
CA PRO A 16 -26.26 11.03 -14.14
C PRO A 16 -25.94 10.10 -12.96
N ILE A 17 -26.78 9.12 -12.63
CA ILE A 17 -26.58 8.29 -11.41
C ILE A 17 -25.55 7.18 -11.66
N LEU A 18 -25.39 6.72 -12.92
CA LEU A 18 -24.48 5.62 -13.25
C LEU A 18 -23.00 6.01 -13.17
N ILE A 19 -22.66 7.30 -13.22
CA ILE A 19 -21.28 7.79 -13.10
C ILE A 19 -20.88 8.00 -11.63
N GLY A 20 -21.85 8.24 -10.72
CA GLY A 20 -21.56 8.44 -9.30
C GLY A 20 -21.13 7.17 -8.56
N LEU A 21 -21.51 5.99 -9.05
CA LEU A 21 -21.24 4.70 -8.40
C LEU A 21 -19.85 4.11 -8.71
N ILE A 22 -19.13 4.67 -9.69
CA ILE A 22 -17.77 4.21 -10.07
C ILE A 22 -16.70 4.91 -9.22
N CYS A 23 -17.01 6.04 -8.57
CA CYS A 23 -16.05 6.82 -7.78
C CYS A 23 -15.84 6.31 -6.34
N VAL A 24 -16.69 5.42 -5.81
CA VAL A 24 -16.64 4.97 -4.40
C VAL A 24 -15.78 3.69 -4.21
N SER A 25 -15.36 3.05 -5.29
CA SER A 25 -14.60 1.79 -5.25
C SER A 25 -13.08 1.94 -5.23
N VAL A 26 -12.55 3.17 -5.06
CA VAL A 26 -11.11 3.37 -4.74
C VAL A 26 -10.89 3.29 -3.23
N ILE A 27 -11.52 2.32 -2.60
CA ILE A 27 -11.12 1.86 -1.26
C ILE A 27 -9.71 1.31 -1.48
N HIS A 28 -8.72 1.99 -0.91
CA HIS A 28 -7.35 1.51 -0.91
C HIS A 28 -7.34 0.11 -0.28
N CYS A 29 -7.37 -0.93 -1.10
CA CYS A 29 -7.09 -2.29 -0.66
C CYS A 29 -5.59 -2.37 -0.38
N THR A 30 -5.15 -1.83 0.76
CA THR A 30 -3.84 -2.18 1.30
C THR A 30 -4.01 -3.53 1.97
N ALA A 31 -3.56 -4.58 1.29
CA ALA A 31 -3.46 -5.89 1.91
C ALA A 31 -2.44 -5.80 3.06
N GLU A 32 -2.79 -6.37 4.20
CA GLU A 32 -1.91 -6.41 5.36
C GLU A 32 -0.61 -7.16 4.99
N PRO A 33 0.58 -6.61 5.32
CA PRO A 33 1.84 -7.21 4.93
C PRO A 33 2.03 -8.57 5.58
N THR A 34 2.40 -9.56 4.78
CA THR A 34 2.66 -10.94 5.22
C THR A 34 4.07 -11.09 5.81
N GLU A 35 4.37 -12.23 6.46
CA GLU A 35 5.75 -12.55 6.88
C GLU A 35 6.73 -12.57 5.70
N GLU A 36 6.28 -13.02 4.53
CA GLU A 36 7.10 -13.01 3.31
C GLU A 36 7.44 -11.57 2.88
N ASP A 37 6.50 -10.63 3.06
CA ASP A 37 6.72 -9.22 2.76
C ASP A 37 7.74 -8.60 3.73
N VAL A 38 7.72 -9.01 5.00
CA VAL A 38 8.71 -8.59 6.01
C VAL A 38 10.11 -9.07 5.62
N GLU A 39 10.28 -10.36 5.31
CA GLU A 39 11.57 -10.93 4.92
C GLU A 39 12.10 -10.32 3.61
N ARG A 40 11.20 -10.09 2.64
CA ARG A 40 11.54 -9.44 1.38
C ARG A 40 11.97 -7.99 1.61
N ALA A 41 11.21 -7.22 2.39
CA ALA A 41 11.56 -5.83 2.72
C ALA A 41 12.89 -5.74 3.48
N ARG A 42 13.14 -6.68 4.39
CA ARG A 42 14.41 -6.77 5.13
C ARG A 42 15.59 -7.03 4.20
N SER A 43 15.46 -7.98 3.29
CA SER A 43 16.50 -8.31 2.31
C SER A 43 16.83 -7.11 1.42
N GLU A 44 15.79 -6.45 0.90
CA GLU A 44 15.92 -5.25 0.07
C GLU A 44 16.53 -4.07 0.83
N PHE A 45 16.15 -3.90 2.11
CA PHE A 45 16.74 -2.91 2.99
C PHE A 45 18.25 -3.14 3.16
N LEU A 46 18.69 -4.38 3.40
CA LEU A 46 20.11 -4.68 3.54
C LEU A 46 20.91 -4.38 2.27
N ILE A 47 20.33 -4.70 1.10
CA ILE A 47 20.92 -4.37 -0.20
C ILE A 47 21.02 -2.84 -0.36
N MET A 48 19.93 -2.12 -0.08
CA MET A 48 19.86 -0.68 -0.21
C MET A 48 20.82 0.02 0.76
N ARG A 49 20.91 -0.46 2.00
CA ARG A 49 21.87 0.02 3.01
C ARG A 49 23.31 -0.17 2.56
N PHE A 50 23.64 -1.32 2.00
CA PHE A 50 24.97 -1.58 1.46
C PHE A 50 25.31 -0.65 0.29
N GLN A 51 24.32 -0.33 -0.56
CA GLN A 51 24.48 0.58 -1.69
C GLN A 51 24.50 2.06 -1.30
N ALA A 52 23.96 2.41 -0.13
CA ALA A 52 23.81 3.79 0.34
C ALA A 52 25.07 4.69 0.24
N PRO A 53 26.29 4.25 0.59
CA PRO A 53 27.47 5.09 0.45
C PRO A 53 27.86 5.37 -1.02
N PHE A 54 27.48 4.50 -1.94
CA PHE A 54 27.87 4.55 -3.35
C PHE A 54 26.83 5.26 -4.23
N VAL A 55 25.55 5.11 -3.91
CA VAL A 55 24.43 5.69 -4.68
C VAL A 55 24.11 7.09 -4.17
N ARG A 56 24.12 8.07 -5.08
CA ARG A 56 23.97 9.50 -4.72
C ARG A 56 22.63 9.79 -4.03
N GLU A 57 21.54 9.16 -4.48
CA GLU A 57 20.20 9.36 -3.92
C GLU A 57 20.02 8.78 -2.50
N LEU A 58 20.84 7.78 -2.15
CA LEU A 58 20.77 7.05 -0.88
C LEU A 58 21.80 7.55 0.14
N ARG A 59 22.81 8.29 -0.31
CA ARG A 59 23.90 8.77 0.55
C ARG A 59 23.37 9.71 1.63
N GLY A 60 23.73 9.42 2.87
CA GLY A 60 23.35 10.23 4.04
C GLY A 60 21.91 10.01 4.51
N ARG A 61 21.19 9.04 3.94
CA ARG A 61 19.89 8.61 4.45
C ARG A 61 20.08 7.74 5.69
N SER A 62 19.21 7.94 6.68
CA SER A 62 19.09 7.07 7.85
C SER A 62 18.53 5.70 7.48
N ASP A 63 18.76 4.69 8.33
CA ASP A 63 18.19 3.35 8.10
C ASP A 63 16.66 3.37 8.01
N MET A 64 15.99 4.22 8.79
CA MET A 64 14.54 4.38 8.71
C MET A 64 14.10 4.95 7.36
N GLU A 65 14.80 5.96 6.83
CA GLU A 65 14.48 6.51 5.51
C GLU A 65 14.71 5.47 4.40
N LEU A 66 15.78 4.68 4.49
CA LEU A 66 16.04 3.58 3.56
C LEU A 66 14.93 2.53 3.63
N MET A 67 14.48 2.16 4.83
CA MET A 67 13.35 1.24 5.00
C MET A 67 12.05 1.80 4.40
N GLN A 68 11.76 3.09 4.63
CA GLN A 68 10.60 3.74 4.01
C GLN A 68 10.68 3.77 2.49
N MET A 69 11.88 3.96 1.92
CA MET A 69 12.09 3.86 0.48
C MET A 69 11.82 2.44 -0.03
N VAL A 70 12.21 1.41 0.71
CA VAL A 70 11.91 0.01 0.36
C VAL A 70 10.41 -0.23 0.33
N CYS A 71 9.65 0.11 1.37
CA CYS A 71 8.21 -0.17 1.34
C CYS A 71 7.47 0.66 0.28
N ARG A 72 7.89 1.90 -0.03
CA ARG A 72 7.38 2.65 -1.19
C ARG A 72 7.70 1.95 -2.52
N SER A 73 8.91 1.43 -2.69
CA SER A 73 9.33 0.74 -3.92
C SER A 73 8.56 -0.55 -4.19
N LYS A 74 8.08 -1.22 -3.13
CA LYS A 74 7.34 -2.48 -3.21
C LYS A 74 5.83 -2.30 -3.06
N ASN A 75 5.33 -1.05 -2.98
CA ASN A 75 3.93 -0.74 -2.71
C ASN A 75 3.39 -1.43 -1.44
N LEU A 76 4.24 -1.53 -0.42
CA LEU A 76 3.87 -2.06 0.90
C LEU A 76 3.38 -0.93 1.80
N ASP A 77 2.42 -1.23 2.67
CA ASP A 77 2.04 -0.35 3.76
C ASP A 77 3.18 -0.30 4.79
N CYS A 78 3.94 0.81 4.79
CA CYS A 78 5.11 0.96 5.66
C CYS A 78 4.75 0.90 7.14
N ASP A 79 3.61 1.45 7.55
CA ASP A 79 3.24 1.52 8.96
C ASP A 79 2.85 0.14 9.47
N ALA A 80 2.05 -0.59 8.68
CA ALA A 80 1.71 -1.99 8.99
C ALA A 80 2.94 -2.90 8.98
N LEU A 81 3.87 -2.69 8.05
CA LEU A 81 5.11 -3.47 7.94
C LEU A 81 6.02 -3.21 9.16
N LEU A 82 6.21 -1.95 9.53
CA LEU A 82 7.03 -1.57 10.68
C LEU A 82 6.44 -2.11 11.99
N LYS A 83 5.12 -2.05 12.14
CA LYS A 83 4.43 -2.66 13.29
C LYS A 83 4.67 -4.16 13.34
N ARG A 84 4.57 -4.85 12.21
CA ARG A 84 4.84 -6.29 12.15
C ARG A 84 6.30 -6.63 12.44
N ILE A 85 7.24 -5.82 11.96
CA ILE A 85 8.67 -5.92 12.30
C ILE A 85 8.91 -5.71 13.79
N GLU A 86 8.24 -4.74 14.42
CA GLU A 86 8.34 -4.52 15.87
C GLU A 86 7.85 -5.74 16.67
N GLU A 87 6.77 -6.38 16.22
CA GLU A 87 6.21 -7.58 16.84
C GLU A 87 7.08 -8.83 16.61
N SER A 88 7.64 -9.03 15.42
CA SER A 88 8.42 -10.23 15.06
C SER A 88 9.91 -10.14 15.38
N ASP A 89 10.53 -8.96 15.19
CA ASP A 89 11.95 -8.70 15.44
C ASP A 89 12.17 -7.29 16.05
N PRO A 90 11.90 -7.14 17.37
CA PRO A 90 12.05 -5.85 18.06
C PRO A 90 13.51 -5.39 18.17
N GLN A 91 14.50 -6.26 17.93
CA GLN A 91 15.90 -5.82 17.89
C GLN A 91 16.18 -5.09 16.58
N PHE A 92 15.75 -5.65 15.46
CA PHE A 92 15.88 -5.01 14.16
C PHE A 92 15.12 -3.68 14.11
N TYR A 93 13.90 -3.64 14.64
CA TYR A 93 13.12 -2.39 14.73
C TYR A 93 13.88 -1.28 15.47
N ARG A 94 14.51 -1.61 16.61
CA ARG A 94 15.34 -0.65 17.36
C ARG A 94 16.57 -0.19 16.60
N GLN A 95 17.19 -1.05 15.79
CA GLN A 95 18.30 -0.65 14.92
C GLN A 95 17.86 0.38 13.88
N LEU A 96 16.69 0.18 13.26
CA LEU A 96 16.13 1.13 12.31
C LEU A 96 15.90 2.51 12.96
N GLN A 97 15.40 2.54 14.20
CA GLN A 97 15.18 3.78 14.95
C GLN A 97 16.48 4.45 15.40
N ALA A 98 17.49 3.67 15.83
CA ALA A 98 18.75 4.21 16.35
C ALA A 98 19.53 5.02 15.30
N SER A 99 19.30 4.76 14.01
CA SER A 99 19.95 5.46 12.90
C SER A 99 19.31 6.81 12.54
N GLN A 100 18.26 7.28 13.24
CA GLN A 100 17.63 8.58 12.99
C GLN A 100 18.40 9.80 13.55
N ASN A 101 19.48 9.59 14.32
CA ASN A 101 20.28 10.65 14.94
C ASN A 101 21.55 10.98 14.17
#